data_AF-A0A0D3CUP0-F1
#
_entry.id   AF-A0A0D3CUP0-F1
#
_cell.length_a   1.000
_cell.length_b   1.000
_cell.length_c   1.000
_cell.angle_alpha   90.00
_cell.angle_beta   90.00
_cell.angle_gamma   90.00
#
_symmetry.space_group_name_H-M   'P 1'
#
loop_
_entity.id
_entity.type
_entity.pdbx_description
1 polymer ?
#
loop_
_entity_poly.entity_id
_entity_poly.type
_entity_poly.pdbx_seq_one_letter_code
_entity_poly.pdbx_strand_id
1 'polypeptide(L)'
;MSLRVNSTAHALHAFVNGKHIGNQHAENGKFNYVFEKDVKFKSGRNVIALLSITVGLANYGAFFESKPAGITGPIFITGRNGDETIVKDLSAHKWSYKTGLNGFENQFFRTESMSKWSVESVPFNRSMTWYKATFKAPLGNDPVVVDLMGLGKGTAWVNGNNIGRFWPAFISSENGCDAKCNYRGAYHAEKCLTNCGEPTQRWYHVPRSFLNGEGDNTLVLFEEMGGNPSLVSFQTTRVGSVCANVYENKIIELSCDRKPISAVKFASFGNPYGNCGSFEKGTCESSNNTVDILTQECVGKEKCSIDVSTKKFGEPDCSGAARKLAVEVIC
;
A
#
# COMPACT_ATOMS: atom_id res chain seq x y z
N MET A 1 9.62 36.00 -7.44
CA MET A 1 8.16 35.99 -7.18
C MET A 1 7.77 34.61 -6.75
N SER A 2 6.81 34.46 -5.85
CA SER A 2 6.23 33.18 -5.45
C SER A 2 4.77 33.09 -5.87
N LEU A 3 4.30 31.87 -6.13
CA LEU A 3 2.89 31.53 -6.29
C LEU A 3 2.43 30.86 -5.00
N ARG A 4 1.42 31.45 -4.35
CA ARG A 4 0.82 30.95 -3.11
C ARG A 4 -0.63 30.54 -3.36
N VAL A 5 -1.00 29.32 -2.99
CA VAL A 5 -2.32 28.74 -3.23
C VAL A 5 -2.83 28.11 -1.93
N ASN A 6 -3.91 28.66 -1.38
CA ASN A 6 -4.65 27.97 -0.32
C ASN A 6 -5.55 26.89 -0.95
N SER A 7 -5.46 25.68 -0.42
CA SER A 7 -6.05 24.50 -1.05
C SER A 7 -6.58 23.53 0.00
N THR A 8 -7.64 22.82 -0.41
CA THR A 8 -8.18 21.61 0.22
C THR A 8 -8.01 20.38 -0.66
N ALA A 9 -7.33 20.50 -1.81
CA ALA A 9 -7.04 19.38 -2.70
C ALA A 9 -6.19 18.34 -1.97
N HIS A 10 -6.51 17.05 -2.10
CA HIS A 10 -5.71 16.03 -1.41
C HIS A 10 -4.28 15.97 -1.98
N ALA A 11 -4.12 16.25 -3.28
CA ALA A 11 -2.84 16.62 -3.87
C ALA A 11 -3.03 17.78 -4.86
N LEU A 12 -2.01 18.62 -4.98
CA LEU A 12 -1.94 19.77 -5.87
C LEU A 12 -0.63 19.71 -6.66
N HIS A 13 -0.71 19.83 -7.97
CA HIS A 13 0.43 20.16 -8.82
C HIS A 13 0.25 21.55 -9.42
N ALA A 14 1.30 22.35 -9.42
CA ALA A 14 1.28 23.66 -10.04
C ALA A 14 2.21 23.69 -11.27
N PHE A 15 1.70 24.28 -12.34
CA PHE A 15 2.41 24.49 -13.60
C PHE A 15 2.35 25.95 -13.99
N VAL A 16 3.48 26.48 -14.46
CA VAL A 16 3.55 27.84 -15.00
C VAL A 16 4.18 27.77 -16.38
N ASN A 17 3.45 28.29 -17.38
CA ASN A 17 3.81 28.26 -18.79
C ASN A 17 4.15 26.83 -19.28
N GLY A 18 3.39 25.84 -18.81
CA GLY A 18 3.57 24.42 -19.16
C GLY A 18 4.68 23.69 -18.38
N LYS A 19 5.47 24.39 -17.56
CA LYS A 19 6.51 23.77 -16.72
C LYS A 19 5.98 23.47 -15.31
N HIS A 20 6.21 22.24 -14.82
CA HIS A 20 5.93 21.87 -13.44
C HIS A 20 6.84 22.68 -12.50
N ILE A 21 6.26 23.38 -11.53
CA ILE A 21 7.00 24.18 -10.54
C ILE A 21 7.04 23.52 -9.16
N GLY A 22 6.18 22.53 -8.92
CA GLY A 22 6.13 21.78 -7.68
C GLY A 22 4.75 21.21 -7.41
N ASN A 23 4.72 20.34 -6.41
CA ASN A 23 3.52 19.69 -5.92
C ASN A 23 3.51 19.66 -4.39
N GLN A 24 2.33 19.44 -3.82
CA GLN A 24 2.12 19.22 -2.39
C GLN A 24 0.91 18.30 -2.22
N HIS A 25 0.93 17.48 -1.19
CA HIS A 25 -0.21 16.67 -0.79
C HIS A 25 -0.56 16.94 0.67
N ALA A 26 -1.80 16.68 1.04
CA ALA A 26 -2.25 16.79 2.41
C ALA A 26 -1.66 15.64 3.25
N GLU A 27 -1.18 15.97 4.45
CA GLU A 27 -0.61 15.01 5.39
C GLU A 27 -1.49 14.87 6.63
N ASN A 28 -1.50 13.69 7.24
CA ASN A 28 -2.13 13.44 8.55
C ASN A 28 -3.61 13.88 8.65
N GLY A 29 -4.37 13.77 7.56
CA GLY A 29 -5.77 14.18 7.49
C GLY A 29 -6.00 15.70 7.55
N LYS A 30 -4.93 16.52 7.50
CA LYS A 30 -4.99 17.97 7.50
C LYS A 30 -5.09 18.48 6.05
N PHE A 31 -6.32 18.54 5.55
CA PHE A 31 -6.57 18.91 4.15
C PHE A 31 -6.44 20.40 3.87
N ASN A 32 -6.52 21.28 4.88
CA ASN A 32 -6.28 22.72 4.69
C ASN A 32 -4.78 23.02 4.74
N TYR A 33 -4.21 23.45 3.62
CA TYR A 33 -2.80 23.85 3.55
C TYR A 33 -2.57 25.00 2.57
N VAL A 34 -1.36 25.56 2.65
CA VAL A 34 -0.85 26.58 1.74
C VAL A 34 0.28 25.98 0.94
N PHE A 35 0.11 25.93 -0.38
CA PHE A 35 1.19 25.66 -1.32
C PHE A 35 1.88 26.96 -1.68
N GLU A 36 3.21 27.02 -1.52
CA GLU A 36 4.01 28.17 -1.92
C GLU A 36 5.30 27.71 -2.61
N LYS A 37 5.53 28.21 -3.84
CA LYS A 37 6.75 27.94 -4.61
C LYS A 37 7.22 29.18 -5.36
N ASP A 38 8.53 29.32 -5.47
CA ASP A 38 9.15 30.35 -6.30
C ASP A 38 8.90 30.08 -7.79
N VAL A 39 8.59 31.14 -8.52
CA VAL A 39 8.22 31.09 -9.94
C VAL A 39 8.94 32.19 -10.70
N LYS A 40 9.49 31.81 -11.86
CA LYS A 40 9.96 32.76 -12.87
C LYS A 40 8.84 33.02 -13.88
N PHE A 41 8.19 34.16 -13.76
CA PHE A 41 7.24 34.64 -14.75
C PHE A 41 7.99 35.30 -15.91
N LYS A 42 7.50 35.12 -17.14
CA LYS A 42 8.00 35.85 -18.31
C LYS A 42 7.28 37.20 -18.44
N SER A 43 7.86 38.13 -19.18
CA SER A 43 7.17 39.36 -19.54
C SER A 43 5.89 39.06 -20.34
N GLY A 44 4.83 39.84 -20.10
CA GLY A 44 3.53 39.67 -20.74
C GLY A 44 2.69 38.52 -20.15
N ARG A 45 1.96 37.82 -21.03
CA ARG A 45 0.98 36.80 -20.63
C ARG A 45 1.69 35.55 -20.08
N ASN A 46 1.29 35.15 -18.87
CA ASN A 46 1.66 33.88 -18.25
C ASN A 46 0.43 33.00 -18.10
N VAL A 47 0.63 31.68 -18.16
CA VAL A 47 -0.43 30.69 -17.93
C VAL A 47 -0.10 29.93 -16.66
N ILE A 48 -0.98 30.00 -15.67
CA ILE A 48 -0.90 29.20 -14.45
C ILE A 48 -1.94 28.10 -14.59
N ALA A 49 -1.51 26.84 -14.49
CA ALA A 49 -2.39 25.69 -14.45
C ALA A 49 -2.19 24.97 -13.11
N LEU A 50 -3.29 24.75 -12.40
CA LEU A 50 -3.31 24.08 -11.11
C LEU A 50 -4.09 22.78 -11.26
N LEU A 51 -3.42 21.65 -11.05
CA LEU A 51 -4.05 20.34 -11.07
C LEU A 51 -4.39 19.95 -9.64
N SER A 52 -5.68 20.00 -9.33
CA SER A 52 -6.25 19.54 -8.07
C SER A 52 -6.65 18.07 -8.16
N ILE A 53 -6.25 17.28 -7.17
CA ILE A 53 -6.45 15.82 -7.17
C ILE A 53 -7.13 15.40 -5.87
N THR A 54 -8.15 14.55 -6.00
CA THR A 54 -8.84 13.89 -4.90
C THR A 54 -8.39 12.44 -4.78
N VAL A 55 -8.05 12.04 -3.55
CA VAL A 55 -7.65 10.66 -3.20
C VAL A 55 -8.73 10.08 -2.30
N GLY A 56 -9.84 9.66 -2.90
CA GLY A 56 -11.07 9.34 -2.19
C GLY A 56 -11.86 10.59 -1.78
N LEU A 57 -13.08 10.38 -1.26
CA LEU A 57 -13.92 11.42 -0.65
C LEU A 57 -14.15 11.06 0.82
N ALA A 58 -14.48 12.06 1.63
CA ALA A 58 -14.83 11.82 3.02
C ALA A 58 -16.05 10.87 3.10
N ASN A 59 -15.95 9.87 3.98
CA ASN A 59 -16.93 8.79 4.10
C ASN A 59 -17.43 8.59 5.53
N TYR A 60 -17.06 9.48 6.47
CA TYR A 60 -17.47 9.43 7.86
C TYR A 60 -17.35 10.80 8.55
N GLY A 61 -18.16 11.04 9.60
CA GLY A 61 -18.19 12.25 10.43
C GLY A 61 -19.41 13.14 10.16
N ALA A 62 -19.75 14.04 11.08
CA ALA A 62 -20.86 14.97 10.86
C ALA A 62 -20.60 15.86 9.63
N PHE A 63 -21.62 16.01 8.77
CA PHE A 63 -21.60 16.83 7.56
C PHE A 63 -20.42 16.53 6.61
N PHE A 64 -19.99 15.27 6.50
CA PHE A 64 -18.84 14.90 5.68
C PHE A 64 -19.04 15.22 4.19
N GLU A 65 -20.30 15.25 3.73
CA GLU A 65 -20.70 15.65 2.37
C GLU A 65 -20.47 17.14 2.08
N SER A 66 -20.38 17.96 3.12
CA SER A 66 -20.12 19.41 3.00
C SER A 66 -18.63 19.75 3.01
N LYS A 67 -17.73 18.76 3.18
CA LYS A 67 -16.29 19.00 3.21
C LYS A 67 -15.77 19.38 1.82
N PRO A 68 -15.13 20.56 1.66
CA PRO A 68 -14.60 20.97 0.37
C PRO A 68 -13.42 20.10 -0.02
N ALA A 69 -13.26 19.89 -1.33
CA ALA A 69 -12.06 19.35 -1.93
C ALA A 69 -11.67 20.17 -3.15
N GLY A 70 -10.39 20.54 -3.21
CA GLY A 70 -9.80 21.22 -4.34
C GLY A 70 -9.25 22.61 -4.01
N ILE A 71 -9.14 23.47 -5.01
CA ILE A 71 -8.52 24.78 -4.83
C ILE A 71 -9.58 25.76 -4.32
N THR A 72 -9.61 25.96 -3.00
CA THR A 72 -10.57 26.85 -2.33
C THR A 72 -10.13 28.31 -2.33
N GLY A 73 -8.85 28.56 -2.60
CA GLY A 73 -8.26 29.88 -2.48
C GLY A 73 -8.17 30.36 -1.03
N PRO A 74 -7.63 31.57 -0.81
CA PRO A 74 -7.18 32.52 -1.83
C PRO A 74 -5.91 32.11 -2.61
N ILE A 75 -5.64 32.79 -3.73
CA ILE A 75 -4.50 32.52 -4.62
C ILE A 75 -3.75 33.83 -4.87
N PHE A 76 -2.46 33.87 -4.54
CA PHE A 76 -1.63 35.08 -4.64
C PHE A 76 -0.38 34.86 -5.49
N ILE A 77 0.03 35.92 -6.18
CA ILE A 77 1.42 36.08 -6.64
C ILE A 77 2.08 37.11 -5.74
N THR A 78 3.21 36.74 -5.16
CA THR A 78 3.99 37.58 -4.26
C THR A 78 5.32 37.96 -4.92
N GLY A 79 5.58 39.26 -5.07
CA GLY A 79 6.84 39.81 -5.53
C GLY A 79 7.52 40.61 -4.43
N ARG A 80 8.85 40.73 -4.48
CA ARG A 80 9.62 41.64 -3.63
C ARG A 80 10.35 42.65 -4.51
N ASN A 81 10.34 43.91 -4.09
CA ASN A 81 11.09 45.00 -4.70
C ASN A 81 11.79 45.79 -3.59
N GLY A 82 13.07 45.48 -3.34
CA GLY A 82 13.75 45.93 -2.11
C GLY A 82 13.06 45.36 -0.87
N ASP A 83 12.66 46.25 0.04
CA ASP A 83 11.94 45.90 1.27
C ASP A 83 10.42 45.78 1.08
N GLU A 84 9.89 46.22 -0.06
CA GLU A 84 8.46 46.16 -0.34
C GLU A 84 8.04 44.78 -0.86
N THR A 85 6.95 44.25 -0.30
CA THR A 85 6.28 43.04 -0.80
C THR A 85 5.02 43.42 -1.55
N ILE A 86 4.98 43.11 -2.84
CA ILE A 86 3.83 43.34 -3.71
C ILE A 86 3.04 42.05 -3.81
N VAL A 87 1.76 42.10 -3.43
CA VAL A 87 0.84 40.95 -3.49
C VAL A 87 -0.21 41.21 -4.56
N LYS A 88 -0.33 40.29 -5.51
CA LYS A 88 -1.43 40.27 -6.48
C LYS A 88 -2.38 39.13 -6.16
N ASP A 89 -3.61 39.46 -5.80
CA ASP A 89 -4.70 38.51 -5.59
C ASP A 89 -5.32 38.06 -6.92
N LEU A 90 -5.34 36.75 -7.15
CA LEU A 90 -5.90 36.10 -8.33
C LEU A 90 -7.28 35.45 -8.06
N SER A 91 -7.79 35.49 -6.83
CA SER A 91 -9.01 34.77 -6.44
C SER A 91 -10.25 35.21 -7.20
N ALA A 92 -10.43 36.50 -7.44
CA ALA A 92 -11.56 37.04 -8.19
C ALA A 92 -11.34 37.10 -9.72
N HIS A 93 -10.20 36.61 -10.22
CA HIS A 93 -9.95 36.59 -11.67
C HIS A 93 -10.77 35.50 -12.37
N LYS A 94 -10.89 35.60 -13.70
CA LYS A 94 -11.57 34.58 -14.51
C LYS A 94 -10.74 33.28 -14.54
N TRP A 95 -11.29 32.21 -13.99
CA TRP A 95 -10.71 30.87 -14.04
C TRP A 95 -11.34 30.02 -15.15
N SER A 96 -10.55 29.13 -15.74
CA SER A 96 -10.99 28.11 -16.70
C SER A 96 -10.81 26.73 -16.08
N TYR A 97 -11.78 25.84 -16.29
CA TYR A 97 -11.79 24.51 -15.68
C TYR A 97 -11.77 23.42 -16.74
N LYS A 98 -11.03 22.35 -16.46
CA LYS A 98 -11.05 21.10 -17.22
C LYS A 98 -11.12 19.94 -16.23
N THR A 99 -12.08 19.05 -16.42
CA THR A 99 -12.20 17.81 -15.64
C THR A 99 -11.36 16.71 -16.29
N GLY A 100 -10.59 15.98 -15.49
CA GLY A 100 -9.81 14.83 -15.96
C GLY A 100 -8.58 15.18 -16.82
N LEU A 101 -7.75 14.18 -17.08
CA LEU A 101 -6.57 14.31 -17.95
C LEU A 101 -6.84 13.70 -19.32
N ASN A 102 -6.17 14.21 -20.35
CA ASN A 102 -6.38 13.80 -21.74
C ASN A 102 -6.21 12.28 -21.94
N GLY A 103 -5.30 11.63 -21.20
CA GLY A 103 -5.11 10.17 -21.32
C GLY A 103 -6.31 9.35 -20.83
N PHE A 104 -7.08 9.87 -19.86
CA PHE A 104 -8.32 9.24 -19.41
C PHE A 104 -9.46 9.47 -20.41
N GLU A 105 -9.60 10.70 -20.93
CA GLU A 105 -10.60 11.05 -21.96
C GLU A 105 -10.40 10.22 -23.24
N ASN A 106 -9.14 10.05 -23.65
CA ASN A 106 -8.76 9.23 -24.81
C ASN A 106 -8.62 7.74 -24.47
N GLN A 107 -8.93 7.33 -23.24
CA GLN A 107 -8.99 5.93 -22.80
C GLN A 107 -7.71 5.14 -23.09
N PHE A 108 -6.54 5.72 -22.79
CA PHE A 108 -5.22 5.09 -23.00
C PHE A 108 -5.04 3.76 -22.27
N PHE A 109 -5.85 3.51 -21.24
CA PHE A 109 -5.90 2.25 -20.49
C PHE A 109 -6.52 1.08 -21.24
N ARG A 110 -7.20 1.30 -22.38
CA ARG A 110 -7.77 0.22 -23.19
C ARG A 110 -6.68 -0.54 -23.96
N THR A 111 -6.83 -1.85 -24.07
CA THR A 111 -5.90 -2.73 -24.79
C THR A 111 -5.71 -2.29 -26.26
N GLU A 112 -6.81 -1.92 -26.92
CA GLU A 112 -6.87 -1.52 -28.34
C GLU A 112 -6.83 0.01 -28.56
N SER A 113 -6.32 0.81 -27.61
CA SER A 113 -6.30 2.27 -27.80
C SER A 113 -5.49 2.66 -29.05
N MET A 114 -6.00 3.56 -29.89
CA MET A 114 -5.30 4.10 -31.08
C MET A 114 -4.17 5.10 -30.73
N SER A 115 -3.71 5.10 -29.49
CA SER A 115 -2.71 6.04 -28.98
C SER A 115 -1.33 5.74 -29.56
N LYS A 116 -0.57 6.78 -29.90
CA LYS A 116 0.83 6.63 -30.33
C LYS A 116 1.71 6.42 -29.11
N TRP A 117 2.26 5.22 -28.95
CA TRP A 117 3.23 4.87 -27.91
C TRP A 117 4.64 4.96 -28.47
N SER A 118 5.57 5.52 -27.68
CA SER A 118 7.00 5.47 -28.00
C SER A 118 7.63 4.29 -27.28
N VAL A 119 8.33 3.43 -28.02
CA VAL A 119 9.18 2.37 -27.47
C VAL A 119 10.63 2.82 -27.30
N GLU A 120 11.03 3.88 -28.02
CA GLU A 120 12.37 4.45 -27.93
C GLU A 120 12.47 5.41 -26.73
N SER A 121 13.58 5.33 -26.00
CA SER A 121 13.93 6.23 -24.90
C SER A 121 12.80 6.42 -23.86
N VAL A 122 12.30 5.30 -23.32
CA VAL A 122 11.25 5.30 -22.28
C VAL A 122 11.66 6.27 -21.14
N PRO A 123 10.89 7.35 -20.89
CA PRO A 123 11.33 8.37 -19.95
C PRO A 123 11.20 7.87 -18.52
N PHE A 124 12.24 8.07 -17.71
CA PHE A 124 12.19 7.84 -16.26
C PHE A 124 12.01 9.16 -15.52
N ASN A 125 11.41 9.11 -14.33
CA ASN A 125 11.22 10.26 -13.44
C ASN A 125 10.49 11.44 -14.08
N ARG A 126 9.68 11.17 -15.12
CA ARG A 126 8.84 12.17 -15.78
C ARG A 126 7.43 12.10 -15.22
N SER A 127 6.98 13.17 -14.58
CA SER A 127 5.61 13.32 -14.08
C SER A 127 4.58 13.27 -15.21
N MET A 128 3.35 12.85 -14.90
CA MET A 128 2.21 12.82 -15.82
C MET A 128 2.47 11.95 -17.07
N THR A 129 3.08 10.78 -16.87
CA THR A 129 3.48 9.86 -17.95
C THR A 129 2.59 8.63 -17.96
N TRP A 130 2.25 8.15 -19.16
CA TRP A 130 1.60 6.86 -19.34
C TRP A 130 2.65 5.83 -19.77
N TYR A 131 2.61 4.64 -19.18
CA TYR A 131 3.42 3.49 -19.57
C TYR A 131 2.53 2.33 -19.98
N LYS A 132 3.02 1.52 -20.92
CA LYS A 132 2.37 0.28 -21.37
C LYS A 132 3.43 -0.80 -21.53
N ALA A 133 3.12 -2.00 -21.07
CA ALA A 133 3.97 -3.17 -21.21
C ALA A 133 3.13 -4.43 -21.45
N THR A 134 3.76 -5.45 -22.05
CA THR A 134 3.17 -6.78 -22.25
C THR A 134 3.87 -7.79 -21.36
N PHE A 135 3.15 -8.74 -20.79
CA PHE A 135 3.71 -9.78 -19.92
C PHE A 135 2.93 -11.10 -20.02
N LYS A 136 3.55 -12.20 -19.60
CA LYS A 136 2.91 -13.50 -19.44
C LYS A 136 2.35 -13.65 -18.03
N ALA A 137 1.18 -14.29 -17.91
CA ALA A 137 0.60 -14.56 -16.59
C ALA A 137 1.55 -15.44 -15.75
N PRO A 138 1.75 -15.14 -14.46
CA PRO A 138 2.48 -16.03 -13.57
C PRO A 138 1.85 -17.44 -13.56
N LEU A 139 2.67 -18.49 -13.45
CA LEU A 139 2.18 -19.86 -13.45
C LEU A 139 1.34 -20.18 -12.18
N GLY A 140 0.58 -21.26 -12.24
CA GLY A 140 -0.19 -21.80 -11.13
C GLY A 140 -1.45 -20.99 -10.76
N ASN A 141 -1.99 -21.26 -9.58
CA ASN A 141 -3.28 -20.71 -9.11
C ASN A 141 -3.13 -19.72 -7.94
N ASP A 142 -1.91 -19.48 -7.46
CA ASP A 142 -1.64 -18.59 -6.33
C ASP A 142 -2.06 -17.14 -6.65
N PRO A 143 -2.58 -16.35 -5.71
CA PRO A 143 -2.96 -14.95 -5.96
C PRO A 143 -1.80 -14.13 -6.53
N VAL A 144 -2.10 -13.22 -7.45
CA VAL A 144 -1.10 -12.41 -8.15
C VAL A 144 -1.11 -10.99 -7.60
N VAL A 145 0.09 -10.43 -7.45
CA VAL A 145 0.29 -9.02 -7.18
C VAL A 145 1.25 -8.42 -8.21
N VAL A 146 1.13 -7.13 -8.43
CA VAL A 146 2.16 -6.33 -9.08
C VAL A 146 2.88 -5.52 -8.00
N ASP A 147 4.20 -5.66 -7.93
CA ASP A 147 5.07 -4.79 -7.17
C ASP A 147 5.31 -3.53 -8.00
N LEU A 148 4.76 -2.41 -7.54
CA LEU A 148 4.89 -1.10 -8.20
C LEU A 148 6.02 -0.27 -7.59
N MET A 149 6.93 -0.89 -6.83
CA MET A 149 8.15 -0.24 -6.36
C MET A 149 8.92 0.43 -7.51
N GLY A 150 9.53 1.58 -7.23
CA GLY A 150 10.20 2.43 -8.23
C GLY A 150 9.28 3.45 -8.89
N LEU A 151 7.97 3.33 -8.74
CA LEU A 151 6.98 4.32 -9.17
C LEU A 151 6.63 5.30 -8.05
N GLY A 152 5.89 6.35 -8.39
CA GLY A 152 5.52 7.42 -7.49
C GLY A 152 4.07 7.28 -7.00
N LYS A 153 3.14 7.73 -7.83
CA LYS A 153 1.70 7.72 -7.58
C LYS A 153 0.95 7.60 -8.89
N GLY A 154 -0.19 6.94 -8.91
CA GLY A 154 -0.87 6.73 -10.16
C GLY A 154 -2.08 5.83 -10.13
N THR A 155 -2.38 5.25 -11.28
CA THR A 155 -3.45 4.26 -11.46
C THR A 155 -2.97 3.19 -12.44
N ALA A 156 -3.36 1.95 -12.20
CA ALA A 156 -2.92 0.81 -12.99
C ALA A 156 -4.11 0.04 -13.57
N TRP A 157 -3.88 -0.56 -14.74
CA TRP A 157 -4.83 -1.42 -15.43
C TRP A 157 -4.16 -2.68 -15.96
N VAL A 158 -4.85 -3.81 -15.84
CA VAL A 158 -4.43 -5.09 -16.43
C VAL A 158 -5.51 -5.54 -17.41
N ASN A 159 -5.13 -5.70 -18.67
CA ASN A 159 -6.05 -6.03 -19.77
C ASN A 159 -7.27 -5.09 -19.84
N GLY A 160 -7.07 -3.81 -19.57
CA GLY A 160 -8.14 -2.80 -19.54
C GLY A 160 -8.94 -2.74 -18.23
N ASN A 161 -8.76 -3.68 -17.31
CA ASN A 161 -9.42 -3.68 -16.01
C ASN A 161 -8.63 -2.81 -15.02
N ASN A 162 -9.29 -1.85 -14.38
CA ASN A 162 -8.67 -0.99 -13.38
C ASN A 162 -8.38 -1.79 -12.10
N ILE A 163 -7.11 -1.85 -11.68
CA ILE A 163 -6.68 -2.57 -10.46
C ILE A 163 -6.47 -1.62 -9.26
N GLY A 164 -6.80 -0.34 -9.43
CA GLY A 164 -6.79 0.65 -8.37
C GLY A 164 -5.74 1.74 -8.55
N ARG A 165 -5.75 2.68 -7.59
CA ARG A 165 -4.70 3.69 -7.45
C ARG A 165 -3.48 3.05 -6.79
N PHE A 166 -2.29 3.50 -7.20
CA PHE A 166 -1.06 3.16 -6.52
C PHE A 166 -0.39 4.41 -5.95
N TRP A 167 0.28 4.26 -4.82
CA TRP A 167 1.09 5.32 -4.22
C TRP A 167 2.25 4.75 -3.37
N PRO A 168 3.16 3.96 -3.96
CA PRO A 168 4.29 3.38 -3.23
C PRO A 168 5.30 4.42 -2.74
N ALA A 169 5.33 5.62 -3.29
CA ALA A 169 6.15 6.72 -2.75
C ALA A 169 5.55 7.36 -1.47
N PHE A 170 4.34 6.99 -1.07
CA PHE A 170 3.78 7.41 0.22
C PHE A 170 4.28 6.46 1.30
N ILE A 171 5.26 6.91 2.06
CA ILE A 171 5.91 6.12 3.11
C ILE A 171 5.12 6.25 4.40
N SER A 172 4.94 5.12 5.08
CA SER A 172 4.32 5.06 6.40
C SER A 172 5.20 5.75 7.46
N SER A 173 4.62 6.07 8.62
CA SER A 173 5.41 6.62 9.73
C SER A 173 6.51 5.65 10.14
N GLU A 174 7.69 6.16 10.51
CA GLU A 174 8.75 5.34 11.15
C GLU A 174 8.38 4.93 12.58
N ASN A 175 7.37 5.58 13.18
CA ASN A 175 6.97 5.37 14.58
C ASN A 175 5.71 4.50 14.69
N GLY A 176 5.53 3.87 15.86
CA GLY A 176 4.31 3.14 16.22
C GLY A 176 4.38 1.63 15.99
N CYS A 177 5.37 1.14 15.24
CA CYS A 177 5.64 -0.29 15.15
C CYS A 177 6.46 -0.75 16.36
N ASP A 178 5.77 -1.22 17.40
CA ASP A 178 6.41 -1.87 18.54
C ASP A 178 6.78 -3.31 18.19
N ALA A 179 8.02 -3.70 18.49
CA ALA A 179 8.47 -5.09 18.39
C ALA A 179 7.67 -6.04 19.30
N LYS A 180 7.00 -5.53 20.34
CA LYS A 180 6.27 -6.28 21.37
C LYS A 180 4.77 -5.97 21.38
N CYS A 181 4.08 -6.18 20.26
CA CYS A 181 2.61 -6.27 20.28
C CYS A 181 2.14 -7.50 21.08
N ASN A 182 1.14 -7.33 21.94
CA ASN A 182 0.54 -8.39 22.74
C ASN A 182 -0.99 -8.37 22.65
N TYR A 183 -1.60 -9.54 22.42
CA TYR A 183 -3.06 -9.68 22.35
C TYR A 183 -3.78 -9.34 23.67
N ARG A 184 -3.10 -9.45 24.82
CA ARG A 184 -3.67 -9.13 26.14
C ARG A 184 -3.80 -7.62 26.35
N GLY A 185 -4.75 -7.24 27.20
CA GLY A 185 -5.03 -5.84 27.54
C GLY A 185 -5.88 -5.12 26.49
N ALA A 186 -6.30 -3.91 26.79
CA ALA A 186 -7.13 -3.10 25.90
C ALA A 186 -6.49 -2.95 24.51
N TYR A 187 -7.31 -2.98 23.48
CA TYR A 187 -6.91 -2.77 22.09
C TYR A 187 -7.21 -1.32 21.67
N HIS A 188 -6.33 -0.77 20.84
CA HIS A 188 -6.51 0.47 20.08
C HIS A 188 -5.79 0.29 18.73
N ALA A 189 -6.16 1.08 17.72
CA ALA A 189 -5.75 0.86 16.33
C ALA A 189 -4.23 0.90 16.15
N GLU A 190 -3.53 1.69 16.96
CA GLU A 190 -2.09 1.91 16.89
C GLU A 190 -1.27 0.85 17.66
N LYS A 191 -1.92 -0.07 18.38
CA LYS A 191 -1.24 -1.00 19.32
C LYS A 191 -0.26 -1.95 18.63
N CYS A 192 -0.56 -2.34 17.40
CA CYS A 192 0.13 -3.43 16.69
C CYS A 192 0.39 -3.06 15.23
N LEU A 193 0.83 -1.82 14.98
CA LEU A 193 1.19 -1.37 13.64
C LEU A 193 2.42 -2.15 13.15
N THR A 194 2.47 -2.37 11.84
CA THR A 194 3.59 -3.00 11.14
C THR A 194 3.95 -2.17 9.91
N ASN A 195 5.05 -2.52 9.24
CA ASN A 195 5.46 -1.91 7.98
C ASN A 195 5.81 -0.41 8.10
N CYS A 196 6.32 0.03 9.26
CA CYS A 196 6.81 1.40 9.47
C CYS A 196 8.05 1.70 8.63
N GLY A 197 8.16 2.93 8.11
CA GLY A 197 9.26 3.37 7.24
C GLY A 197 9.24 2.78 5.83
N GLU A 198 8.24 1.94 5.52
CA GLU A 198 8.04 1.32 4.22
C GLU A 198 6.86 1.98 3.47
N PRO A 199 6.74 1.78 2.14
CA PRO A 199 5.55 2.18 1.40
C PRO A 199 4.26 1.73 2.08
N THR A 200 3.28 2.62 2.25
CA THR A 200 1.97 2.24 2.84
C THR A 200 1.28 1.13 2.07
N GLN A 201 1.56 1.04 0.77
CA GLN A 201 1.22 -0.12 -0.04
C GLN A 201 2.25 -0.28 -1.17
N ARG A 202 2.94 -1.43 -1.19
CA ARG A 202 3.90 -1.80 -2.23
C ARG A 202 3.32 -2.74 -3.28
N TRP A 203 2.59 -3.76 -2.82
CA TRP A 203 2.00 -4.79 -3.66
C TRP A 203 0.52 -4.51 -3.93
N TYR A 204 0.15 -4.57 -5.20
CA TYR A 204 -1.20 -4.27 -5.67
C TYR A 204 -1.81 -5.53 -6.26
N HIS A 205 -2.96 -5.94 -5.73
CA HIS A 205 -3.61 -7.18 -6.11
C HIS A 205 -4.08 -7.16 -7.58
N VAL A 206 -3.80 -8.24 -8.29
CA VAL A 206 -4.25 -8.48 -9.67
C VAL A 206 -5.10 -9.74 -9.66
N PRO A 207 -6.43 -9.61 -9.79
CA PRO A 207 -7.32 -10.77 -9.86
C PRO A 207 -6.90 -11.71 -10.99
N ARG A 208 -6.78 -13.01 -10.69
CA ARG A 208 -6.46 -14.04 -11.69
C ARG A 208 -7.43 -14.01 -12.89
N SER A 209 -8.69 -13.69 -12.65
CA SER A 209 -9.72 -13.56 -13.70
C SER A 209 -9.50 -12.37 -14.65
N PHE A 210 -8.61 -11.43 -14.32
CA PHE A 210 -8.23 -10.35 -15.24
C PHE A 210 -7.10 -10.77 -16.18
N LEU A 211 -6.46 -11.91 -15.94
CA LEU A 211 -5.33 -12.40 -16.72
C LEU A 211 -5.79 -13.39 -17.79
N ASN A 212 -5.17 -13.29 -18.96
CA ASN A 212 -5.13 -14.34 -19.96
C ASN A 212 -4.05 -15.35 -19.58
N GLY A 213 -4.44 -16.59 -19.28
CA GLY A 213 -3.54 -17.65 -18.80
C GLY A 213 -2.60 -18.20 -19.88
N GLU A 214 -3.01 -18.19 -21.15
CA GLU A 214 -2.25 -18.79 -22.26
C GLU A 214 -1.66 -17.73 -23.20
N GLY A 215 -2.24 -16.53 -23.19
CA GLY A 215 -1.86 -15.42 -24.08
C GLY A 215 -1.03 -14.33 -23.42
N ASP A 216 -0.91 -13.23 -24.15
CA ASP A 216 -0.27 -12.01 -23.68
C ASP A 216 -1.24 -11.19 -22.83
N ASN A 217 -0.69 -10.58 -21.78
CA ASN A 217 -1.38 -9.64 -20.92
C ASN A 217 -0.79 -8.25 -21.10
N THR A 218 -1.60 -7.21 -20.98
CA THR A 218 -1.17 -5.82 -21.04
C THR A 218 -1.26 -5.19 -19.65
N LEU A 219 -0.18 -4.55 -19.21
CA LEU A 219 -0.17 -3.61 -18.10
C LEU A 219 -0.17 -2.18 -18.66
N VAL A 220 -1.10 -1.33 -18.22
CA VAL A 220 -1.06 0.11 -18.46
C VAL A 220 -0.96 0.84 -17.13
N LEU A 221 -0.10 1.84 -17.05
CA LEU A 221 0.12 2.66 -15.87
C LEU A 221 -0.03 4.13 -16.24
N PHE A 222 -0.72 4.90 -15.41
CA PHE A 222 -0.59 6.35 -15.38
C PHE A 222 0.25 6.73 -14.16
N GLU A 223 1.42 7.33 -14.37
CA GLU A 223 2.37 7.79 -13.34
C GLU A 223 2.30 9.31 -13.21
N GLU A 224 1.85 9.78 -12.05
CA GLU A 224 1.57 11.17 -11.71
C GLU A 224 2.83 11.93 -11.29
N MET A 225 3.68 11.33 -10.45
CA MET A 225 4.82 11.99 -9.80
C MET A 225 6.13 11.81 -10.58
N GLY A 226 6.24 10.72 -11.32
CA GLY A 226 7.44 10.29 -12.02
C GLY A 226 8.15 9.19 -11.26
N GLY A 227 8.61 8.18 -11.98
CA GLY A 227 9.35 7.05 -11.42
C GLY A 227 10.06 6.23 -12.50
N ASN A 228 10.62 5.10 -12.09
CA ASN A 228 11.26 4.15 -12.97
C ASN A 228 10.39 2.88 -13.15
N PRO A 229 9.72 2.71 -14.31
CA PRO A 229 8.89 1.54 -14.57
C PRO A 229 9.69 0.24 -14.75
N SER A 230 11.02 0.29 -14.87
CA SER A 230 11.84 -0.93 -15.04
C SER A 230 11.89 -1.81 -13.80
N LEU A 231 11.46 -1.29 -12.63
CA LEU A 231 11.43 -2.02 -11.36
C LEU A 231 10.08 -2.70 -11.11
N VAL A 232 9.09 -2.45 -11.96
CA VAL A 232 7.76 -3.07 -11.86
C VAL A 232 7.86 -4.56 -12.17
N SER A 233 7.32 -5.39 -11.28
CA SER A 233 7.35 -6.85 -11.45
C SER A 233 6.05 -7.50 -10.99
N PHE A 234 5.67 -8.60 -11.64
CA PHE A 234 4.56 -9.44 -11.19
C PHE A 234 5.08 -10.59 -10.36
N GLN A 235 4.38 -10.90 -9.28
CA GLN A 235 4.74 -11.96 -8.34
C GLN A 235 3.48 -12.70 -7.90
N THR A 236 3.63 -13.95 -7.50
CA THR A 236 2.57 -14.67 -6.78
C THR A 236 2.79 -14.53 -5.29
N THR A 237 1.71 -14.33 -4.55
CA THR A 237 1.72 -14.33 -3.08
C THR A 237 1.25 -15.68 -2.57
N ARG A 238 1.90 -16.15 -1.51
CA ARG A 238 1.55 -17.41 -0.83
C ARG A 238 1.66 -17.21 0.67
N VAL A 239 0.84 -17.94 1.42
CA VAL A 239 1.10 -18.14 2.85
C VAL A 239 2.43 -18.86 2.95
N GLY A 240 3.41 -18.27 3.63
CA GLY A 240 4.72 -18.90 3.84
C GLY A 240 4.80 -19.65 5.16
N SER A 241 4.16 -19.11 6.20
CA SER A 241 4.05 -19.78 7.49
C SER A 241 2.72 -19.44 8.16
N VAL A 242 2.22 -20.38 8.97
CA VAL A 242 1.03 -20.20 9.80
C VAL A 242 1.41 -20.43 11.25
N CYS A 243 0.95 -19.53 12.11
CA CYS A 243 1.19 -19.60 13.54
C CYS A 243 -0.11 -19.70 14.32
N ALA A 244 -0.08 -20.40 15.44
CA ALA A 244 -1.19 -20.43 16.38
C ALA A 244 -0.68 -20.57 17.82
N ASN A 245 -1.43 -19.99 18.76
CA ASN A 245 -1.18 -20.08 20.19
C ASN A 245 -2.50 -20.37 20.91
N VAL A 246 -2.63 -21.58 21.44
CA VAL A 246 -3.90 -22.13 21.89
C VAL A 246 -3.74 -22.75 23.28
N TYR A 247 -4.63 -22.39 24.20
CA TYR A 247 -4.64 -22.95 25.55
C TYR A 247 -4.99 -24.44 25.55
N GLU A 248 -4.54 -25.15 26.59
CA GLU A 248 -4.93 -26.53 26.87
C GLU A 248 -6.47 -26.70 26.87
N ASN A 249 -6.93 -27.89 26.46
CA ASN A 249 -8.34 -28.29 26.30
C ASN A 249 -9.08 -27.50 25.20
N LYS A 250 -8.35 -27.09 24.17
CA LYS A 250 -8.90 -26.46 22.95
C LYS A 250 -8.38 -27.20 21.72
N ILE A 251 -9.08 -27.01 20.60
CA ILE A 251 -8.65 -27.53 19.30
C ILE A 251 -7.84 -26.44 18.59
N ILE A 252 -6.65 -26.79 18.12
CA ILE A 252 -5.86 -25.96 17.21
C ILE A 252 -6.18 -26.36 15.77
N GLU A 253 -6.42 -25.37 14.90
CA GLU A 253 -6.64 -25.57 13.47
C GLU A 253 -5.55 -24.84 12.69
N LEU A 254 -4.80 -25.59 11.89
CA LEU A 254 -3.73 -25.09 11.03
C LEU A 254 -4.14 -25.30 9.57
N SER A 255 -3.96 -24.29 8.73
CA SER A 255 -4.25 -24.41 7.29
C SER A 255 -3.28 -23.58 6.45
N CYS A 256 -2.77 -24.19 5.38
CA CYS A 256 -1.81 -23.59 4.45
C CYS A 256 -2.44 -23.16 3.11
N ASP A 257 -3.74 -22.82 3.12
CA ASP A 257 -4.56 -22.39 1.98
C ASP A 257 -4.22 -23.07 0.64
N ARG A 258 -4.87 -24.21 0.36
CA ARG A 258 -4.71 -25.03 -0.86
C ARG A 258 -3.31 -25.62 -1.08
N LYS A 259 -2.45 -25.61 -0.06
CA LYS A 259 -1.15 -26.33 -0.05
C LYS A 259 -0.97 -27.16 1.21
N PRO A 260 -0.23 -28.26 1.12
CA PRO A 260 0.11 -29.04 2.30
C PRO A 260 1.06 -28.28 3.21
N ILE A 261 0.94 -28.50 4.51
CA ILE A 261 1.95 -28.11 5.49
C ILE A 261 3.24 -28.85 5.14
N SER A 262 4.32 -28.12 4.84
CA SER A 262 5.59 -28.68 4.39
C SER A 262 6.53 -29.01 5.53
N ALA A 263 6.48 -28.25 6.64
CA ALA A 263 7.28 -28.50 7.83
C ALA A 263 6.68 -27.86 9.09
N VAL A 264 7.13 -28.32 10.26
CA VAL A 264 6.92 -27.63 11.54
C VAL A 264 8.18 -26.85 11.87
N LYS A 265 8.12 -25.52 11.88
CA LYS A 265 9.26 -24.65 12.17
C LYS A 265 9.48 -24.49 13.68
N PHE A 266 8.40 -24.41 14.44
CA PHE A 266 8.44 -24.34 15.91
C PHE A 266 7.21 -25.03 16.50
N ALA A 267 7.39 -25.73 17.61
CA ALA A 267 6.28 -26.17 18.45
C ALA A 267 6.72 -26.38 19.90
N SER A 268 5.90 -25.93 20.84
CA SER A 268 6.12 -26.18 22.27
C SER A 268 4.80 -26.19 23.04
N PHE A 269 4.56 -27.25 23.82
CA PHE A 269 3.44 -27.36 24.75
C PHE A 269 3.92 -27.17 26.19
N GLY A 270 3.37 -26.19 26.89
CA GLY A 270 3.83 -25.76 28.21
C GLY A 270 3.50 -24.28 28.42
N ASN A 271 4.50 -23.46 28.68
CA ASN A 271 4.34 -22.00 28.80
C ASN A 271 5.16 -21.18 27.77
N PRO A 272 5.12 -21.49 26.47
CA PRO A 272 5.88 -20.76 25.46
C PRO A 272 5.49 -19.28 25.41
N TYR A 273 6.42 -18.42 24.97
CA TYR A 273 6.19 -16.99 24.82
C TYR A 273 6.70 -16.49 23.47
N GLY A 274 6.57 -15.20 23.21
CA GLY A 274 6.87 -14.60 21.91
C GLY A 274 5.66 -14.56 20.98
N ASN A 275 5.93 -14.15 19.74
CA ASN A 275 4.95 -13.95 18.68
C ASN A 275 5.29 -14.85 17.47
N CYS A 276 4.39 -14.91 16.49
CA CYS A 276 4.64 -15.63 15.25
C CYS A 276 5.98 -15.19 14.61
N GLY A 277 6.84 -16.14 14.26
CA GLY A 277 8.19 -15.89 13.75
C GLY A 277 9.26 -15.73 14.82
N SER A 278 8.89 -15.58 16.10
CA SER A 278 9.79 -15.39 17.25
C SER A 278 9.31 -16.13 18.51
N PHE A 279 8.64 -17.27 18.33
CA PHE A 279 8.24 -18.09 19.47
C PHE A 279 9.46 -18.69 20.16
N GLU A 280 9.42 -18.69 21.49
CA GLU A 280 10.44 -19.25 22.35
C GLU A 280 9.80 -20.21 23.37
N LYS A 281 10.58 -21.22 23.74
CA LYS A 281 10.20 -22.17 24.79
C LYS A 281 10.22 -21.45 26.14
N GLY A 282 9.24 -21.73 26.98
CA GLY A 282 9.18 -21.18 28.32
C GLY A 282 9.93 -22.03 29.35
N THR A 283 9.65 -21.79 30.63
CA THR A 283 10.26 -22.51 31.76
C THR A 283 9.66 -23.89 32.03
N CYS A 284 8.49 -24.19 31.47
CA CYS A 284 7.89 -25.52 31.48
C CYS A 284 7.61 -25.97 30.05
N GLU A 285 7.98 -27.20 29.76
CA GLU A 285 7.77 -27.84 28.48
C GLU A 285 7.43 -29.31 28.70
N SER A 286 6.62 -29.84 27.80
CA SER A 286 6.22 -31.22 27.88
C SER A 286 7.36 -32.20 27.60
N SER A 287 7.28 -33.39 28.20
CA SER A 287 8.27 -34.46 28.01
C SER A 287 8.26 -35.05 26.60
N ASN A 288 7.13 -35.03 25.89
CA ASN A 288 7.07 -35.55 24.53
C ASN A 288 7.52 -34.49 23.53
N ASN A 289 8.20 -34.92 22.47
CA ASN A 289 8.61 -34.02 21.41
C ASN A 289 7.39 -33.49 20.63
N THR A 290 6.99 -32.26 20.95
CA THR A 290 5.83 -31.60 20.35
C THR A 290 6.01 -31.43 18.84
N VAL A 291 7.24 -31.16 18.37
CA VAL A 291 7.54 -31.01 16.93
C VAL A 291 7.32 -32.32 16.19
N ASP A 292 7.76 -33.45 16.73
CA ASP A 292 7.61 -34.77 16.08
C ASP A 292 6.13 -35.17 15.98
N ILE A 293 5.35 -34.96 17.05
CA ILE A 293 3.91 -35.22 17.07
C ILE A 293 3.21 -34.42 15.97
N LEU A 294 3.48 -33.11 15.91
CA LEU A 294 2.87 -32.24 14.88
C LEU A 294 3.36 -32.58 13.47
N THR A 295 4.61 -32.99 13.33
CA THR A 295 5.17 -33.40 12.04
C THR A 295 4.44 -34.63 11.51
N GLN A 296 4.25 -35.65 12.34
CA GLN A 296 3.53 -36.87 11.97
C GLN A 296 2.06 -36.61 11.66
N GLU A 297 1.41 -35.70 12.39
CA GLU A 297 -0.03 -35.47 12.24
C GLU A 297 -0.40 -34.42 11.17
N CYS A 298 0.44 -33.42 10.93
CA CYS A 298 0.08 -32.27 10.09
C CYS A 298 0.85 -32.19 8.77
N VAL A 299 2.12 -32.61 8.71
CA VAL A 299 2.92 -32.45 7.48
C VAL A 299 2.31 -33.29 6.35
N GLY A 300 2.22 -32.71 5.16
CA GLY A 300 1.56 -33.30 3.99
C GLY A 300 0.05 -33.02 3.91
N LYS A 301 -0.59 -32.48 4.95
CA LYS A 301 -2.02 -32.12 4.94
C LYS A 301 -2.24 -30.64 4.67
N GLU A 302 -3.27 -30.29 3.91
CA GLU A 302 -3.65 -28.88 3.69
C GLU A 302 -4.29 -28.22 4.91
N LYS A 303 -4.96 -29.05 5.74
CA LYS A 303 -5.58 -28.68 7.00
C LYS A 303 -5.23 -29.70 8.06
N CYS A 304 -4.90 -29.25 9.25
CA CYS A 304 -4.60 -30.09 10.39
C CYS A 304 -5.35 -29.56 11.62
N SER A 305 -6.14 -30.41 12.25
CA SER A 305 -6.85 -30.10 13.49
C SER A 305 -6.38 -31.02 14.59
N ILE A 306 -5.97 -30.46 15.73
CA ILE A 306 -5.39 -31.23 16.84
C ILE A 306 -6.03 -30.79 18.16
N ASP A 307 -6.37 -31.76 18.98
CA ASP A 307 -6.77 -31.53 20.37
C ASP A 307 -5.53 -31.27 21.25
N VAL A 308 -5.48 -30.09 21.86
CA VAL A 308 -4.39 -29.66 22.73
C VAL A 308 -4.62 -30.21 24.14
N SER A 309 -4.04 -31.38 24.42
CA SER A 309 -4.20 -32.08 25.71
C SER A 309 -2.89 -32.70 26.23
N THR A 310 -2.78 -32.87 27.54
CA THR A 310 -1.68 -33.60 28.19
C THR A 310 -1.58 -35.05 27.73
N LYS A 311 -2.70 -35.68 27.39
CA LYS A 311 -2.71 -37.06 26.87
C LYS A 311 -1.90 -37.19 25.59
N LYS A 312 -1.96 -36.19 24.71
CA LYS A 312 -1.24 -36.18 23.44
C LYS A 312 0.19 -35.70 23.61
N PHE A 313 0.36 -34.53 24.23
CA PHE A 313 1.66 -33.88 24.26
C PHE A 313 2.52 -34.25 25.45
N GLY A 314 1.98 -34.95 26.46
CA GLY A 314 2.61 -35.14 27.78
C GLY A 314 2.18 -34.04 28.75
N GLU A 315 2.30 -34.30 30.05
CA GLU A 315 1.92 -33.35 31.09
C GLU A 315 3.12 -32.51 31.57
N PRO A 316 3.28 -31.25 31.12
CA PRO A 316 4.34 -30.38 31.63
C PRO A 316 4.06 -29.93 33.06
N ASP A 317 5.07 -29.96 33.93
CA ASP A 317 4.99 -29.32 35.24
C ASP A 317 5.22 -27.81 35.08
N CYS A 318 4.13 -27.05 35.18
CA CYS A 318 4.14 -25.60 35.03
C CYS A 318 3.91 -24.87 36.36
N SER A 319 4.01 -25.55 37.51
CA SER A 319 3.85 -24.94 38.84
C SER A 319 2.58 -24.07 38.98
N GLY A 320 1.47 -24.54 38.41
CA GLY A 320 0.17 -23.84 38.41
C GLY A 320 -0.04 -22.80 37.31
N ALA A 321 0.95 -22.54 36.44
CA ALA A 321 0.76 -21.70 35.27
C ALA A 321 -0.09 -22.39 34.19
N ALA A 322 -0.90 -21.59 33.48
CA ALA A 322 -1.75 -22.10 32.40
C ALA A 322 -0.92 -22.66 31.24
N ARG A 323 -1.21 -23.91 30.86
CA ARG A 323 -0.58 -24.60 29.74
C ARG A 323 -1.19 -24.17 28.41
N LYS A 324 -0.34 -24.06 27.39
CA LYS A 324 -0.73 -23.73 26.02
C LYS A 324 0.26 -24.31 25.03
N LEU A 325 -0.21 -24.50 23.80
CA LEU A 325 0.56 -24.92 22.65
C LEU A 325 0.82 -23.71 21.75
N ALA A 326 2.08 -23.40 21.49
CA ALA A 326 2.48 -22.48 20.42
C ALA A 326 3.08 -23.28 19.26
N VAL A 327 2.63 -22.98 18.04
CA VAL A 327 3.06 -23.66 16.81
C VAL A 327 3.34 -22.63 15.72
N GLU A 328 4.39 -22.87 14.94
CA GLU A 328 4.64 -22.25 13.65
C GLU A 328 4.91 -23.35 12.62
N VAL A 329 4.06 -23.44 11.59
CA VAL A 329 4.21 -24.36 10.47
C VAL A 329 4.57 -23.62 9.20
N ILE A 330 5.28 -24.28 8.30
CA ILE A 330 5.62 -23.79 6.97
C ILE A 330 4.63 -24.35 5.96
N CYS A 331 4.20 -23.48 5.07
CA CYS A 331 3.50 -23.81 3.84
C CYS A 331 4.56 -23.69 2.71
#